data_AF-A0A1J4X2C1-F1
#
_entry.id   AF-A0A1J4X2C1-F1
#
_cell.length_a   1.000
_cell.length_b   1.000
_cell.length_c   1.000
_cell.angle_alpha   90.00
_cell.angle_beta   90.00
_cell.angle_gamma   90.00
#
_symmetry.space_group_name_H-M   'P 1'
#
loop_
_entity.id
_entity.type
_entity.pdbx_description
1 polymer ?
#
loop_
_entity_poly.entity_id
_entity_poly.type
_entity_poly.pdbx_seq_one_letter_code
_entity_poly.pdbx_strand_id
1 'polypeptide(L)'
;MSVTWIGKLDLRAALRRIQKESRQGKDFCLDPMRFEDLSDTSVADKLIKKILNELNSLFFAGELICADVPKQNYVLRPAARPLIKDWILYDALVHFIVSQIYKNIPDRSFSFPRFIDLVEGKRRPSSIGYWKDFENEAFRHGSSGKYKFLLTTDIVSFLSMSPLVC
;
A
#
# COMPACT_ATOMS: atom_id res chain seq x y z
N MET A 1 7.07 22.09 -19.38
CA MET A 1 5.78 22.08 -18.65
C MET A 1 6.06 21.47 -17.29
N SER A 2 6.10 22.26 -16.21
CA SER A 2 6.36 21.69 -14.88
C SER A 2 5.15 20.85 -14.46
N VAL A 3 5.44 19.67 -13.95
CA VAL A 3 4.43 18.68 -13.62
C VAL A 3 3.76 19.10 -12.31
N THR A 4 2.57 19.69 -12.42
CA THR A 4 1.81 20.41 -11.37
C THR A 4 1.42 19.56 -10.15
N TRP A 5 1.62 18.25 -10.19
CA TRP A 5 1.26 17.34 -9.11
C TRP A 5 2.44 17.00 -8.18
N ILE A 6 3.69 17.18 -8.60
CA ILE A 6 4.86 16.80 -7.77
C ILE A 6 4.85 17.54 -6.42
N GLY A 7 4.53 18.83 -6.43
CA GLY A 7 4.44 19.65 -5.21
C GLY A 7 3.29 19.26 -4.27
N LYS A 8 2.37 18.39 -4.70
CA LYS A 8 1.26 17.87 -3.89
C LYS A 8 1.61 16.55 -3.18
N LEU A 9 2.78 15.97 -3.46
CA LEU A 9 3.23 14.74 -2.80
C LEU A 9 3.80 15.05 -1.42
N ASP A 10 3.26 14.42 -0.37
CA ASP A 10 3.82 14.50 0.98
C ASP A 10 4.82 13.36 1.23
N LEU A 11 6.04 13.54 0.71
CA LEU A 11 7.15 12.59 0.86
C LEU A 11 7.58 12.42 2.33
N ARG A 12 7.42 13.45 3.16
CA ARG A 12 7.76 13.39 4.59
C ARG A 12 6.77 12.54 5.37
N ALA A 13 5.47 12.65 5.08
CA ALA A 13 4.48 11.76 5.67
C ALA A 13 4.65 10.32 5.19
N ALA A 14 5.00 10.11 3.92
CA ALA A 14 5.29 8.77 3.39
C ALA A 14 6.46 8.11 4.11
N LEU A 15 7.56 8.84 4.26
CA LEU A 15 8.72 8.38 5.02
C LEU A 15 8.35 7.95 6.45
N ARG A 16 7.57 8.78 7.17
CA ARG A 16 7.13 8.49 8.53
C ARG A 16 6.27 7.23 8.62
N ARG A 17 5.42 6.97 7.62
CA ARG A 17 4.62 5.73 7.54
C ARG A 17 5.51 4.51 7.34
N ILE A 18 6.44 4.57 6.40
CA ILE A 18 7.38 3.46 6.13
C ILE A 18 8.26 3.16 7.34
N GLN A 19 8.79 4.19 8.01
CA GLN A 19 9.52 4.02 9.27
C GLN A 19 8.70 3.29 10.34
N LYS A 20 7.42 3.65 10.47
CA LYS A 20 6.51 3.02 11.43
C LYS A 20 6.26 1.55 11.08
N GLU A 21 6.09 1.22 9.80
CA GLU A 21 5.89 -0.17 9.36
C GLU A 21 7.14 -1.02 9.54
N SER A 22 8.32 -0.51 9.18
CA SER A 22 9.61 -1.18 9.39
C SER A 22 9.84 -1.51 10.88
N ARG A 23 9.60 -0.54 11.78
CA ARG A 23 9.70 -0.75 13.24
C ARG A 23 8.74 -1.80 13.81
N GLN A 24 7.66 -2.10 13.11
CA GLN A 24 6.71 -3.15 13.52
C GLN A 24 7.16 -4.55 13.12
N GLY A 25 8.30 -4.70 12.43
CA GLY A 25 8.81 -6.00 11.98
C GLY A 25 7.90 -6.66 10.94
N LYS A 26 7.12 -5.86 10.21
CA LYS A 26 6.19 -6.34 9.19
C LYS A 26 6.82 -6.45 7.80
N ASP A 27 8.04 -5.96 7.64
CA ASP A 27 8.81 -6.11 6.42
C ASP A 27 9.52 -7.47 6.43
N PHE A 28 9.46 -8.18 5.32
CA PHE A 28 10.21 -9.43 5.13
C PHE A 28 11.68 -9.15 4.76
N CYS A 29 11.97 -7.96 4.23
CA CYS A 29 13.32 -7.48 3.99
C CYS A 29 13.82 -6.81 5.28
N LEU A 30 14.18 -7.62 6.27
CA LEU A 30 14.72 -7.11 7.53
C LEU A 30 16.03 -6.37 7.27
N ASP A 31 16.15 -5.17 7.85
CA ASP A 31 17.39 -4.41 7.93
C ASP A 31 17.96 -4.52 9.35
N PRO A 32 18.63 -5.64 9.69
CA PRO A 32 19.09 -5.91 11.06
C PRO A 32 20.15 -4.92 11.53
N MET A 33 20.88 -4.31 10.59
CA MET A 33 21.94 -3.34 10.86
C MET A 33 21.43 -1.89 10.89
N ARG A 34 20.15 -1.67 10.55
CA ARG A 34 19.50 -0.36 10.45
C ARG A 34 20.24 0.61 9.51
N PHE A 35 20.79 0.11 8.41
CA PHE A 35 21.39 0.97 7.38
C PHE A 35 20.35 1.90 6.72
N GLU A 36 19.08 1.51 6.75
CA GLU A 36 17.90 2.29 6.41
C GLU A 36 17.25 2.92 7.66
N ASP A 37 18.00 3.21 8.74
CA ASP A 37 17.46 4.00 9.86
C ASP A 37 17.22 5.44 9.42
N LEU A 38 16.04 5.65 8.86
CA LEU A 38 15.58 6.95 8.39
C LEU A 38 15.29 7.91 9.56
N SER A 39 15.50 7.52 10.83
CA SER A 39 15.30 8.40 11.98
C SER A 39 16.29 9.58 12.02
N ASP A 40 17.41 9.48 11.32
CA ASP A 40 18.31 10.61 11.09
C ASP A 40 17.68 11.57 10.06
N THR A 41 17.32 12.77 10.52
CA THR A 41 16.73 13.83 9.70
C THR A 41 17.61 14.21 8.51
N SER A 42 18.93 14.16 8.65
CA SER A 42 19.86 14.50 7.57
C SER A 42 19.83 13.47 6.44
N VAL A 43 19.68 12.19 6.76
CA VAL A 43 19.52 11.10 5.79
C VAL A 43 18.16 11.20 5.12
N ALA A 44 17.10 11.41 5.91
CA ALA A 44 15.74 11.62 5.43
C ALA A 44 15.65 12.78 4.42
N ASP A 45 16.24 13.92 4.74
CA ASP A 45 16.22 15.11 3.88
C ASP A 45 17.00 14.90 2.59
N LYS A 46 18.16 14.22 2.66
CA LYS A 46 18.93 13.85 1.46
C LYS A 46 18.13 12.93 0.55
N LEU A 47 17.41 11.95 1.12
CA LEU A 47 16.61 11.01 0.36
C LEU A 47 15.42 11.70 -0.33
N ILE A 48 14.69 12.57 0.39
CA ILE A 48 13.59 13.35 -0.18
C ILE A 48 14.10 14.27 -1.29
N LYS A 49 15.22 14.97 -1.06
CA LYS A 49 15.83 15.83 -2.08
C LYS A 49 16.22 15.04 -3.32
N LYS A 50 16.78 13.83 -3.15
CA LYS A 50 17.11 12.93 -4.26
C LYS A 50 15.86 12.56 -5.06
N ILE A 51 14.79 12.13 -4.40
CA ILE A 51 13.50 11.80 -5.06
C ILE A 51 13.00 12.99 -5.87
N LEU A 52 12.95 14.19 -5.28
CA LEU A 52 12.47 15.39 -5.97
C LEU A 52 13.33 15.76 -7.18
N ASN A 53 14.65 15.62 -7.07
CA ASN A 53 15.56 15.89 -8.19
C ASN A 53 15.33 14.91 -9.36
N GLU A 54 15.13 13.63 -9.06
CA GLU A 54 14.86 12.61 -10.09
C GLU A 54 13.48 12.81 -10.73
N LEU A 55 12.45 13.18 -9.95
CA LEU A 55 11.11 13.48 -10.48
C LEU A 55 11.09 14.70 -11.41
N ASN A 56 11.96 15.69 -11.17
CA ASN A 56 12.08 16.87 -12.02
C ASN A 56 12.90 16.64 -13.30
N SER A 57 13.55 15.49 -13.42
CA SER A 57 14.34 15.09 -14.59
C SER A 57 13.71 13.86 -15.24
N LEU A 58 14.29 12.68 -15.02
CA LEU A 58 13.80 11.41 -15.53
C LEU A 58 13.89 10.37 -14.39
N PHE A 59 12.73 9.94 -13.88
CA PHE A 59 12.67 8.97 -12.81
C PHE A 59 12.69 7.55 -13.36
N PHE A 60 13.62 6.73 -12.87
CA PHE A 60 13.65 5.30 -13.10
C PHE A 60 13.45 4.57 -11.77
N ALA A 61 12.46 3.67 -11.74
CA ALA A 61 12.27 2.76 -10.63
C ALA A 61 13.42 1.74 -10.62
N GLY A 62 13.92 1.41 -9.42
CA GLY A 62 14.91 0.36 -9.25
C GLY A 62 14.29 -1.03 -9.36
N GLU A 63 15.16 -2.03 -9.37
CA GLU A 63 14.75 -3.43 -9.32
C GLU A 63 14.09 -3.77 -7.98
N LEU A 64 13.12 -4.68 -8.03
CA LEU A 64 12.45 -5.17 -6.83
C LEU A 64 13.33 -6.17 -6.10
N ILE A 65 13.34 -6.08 -4.77
CA ILE A 65 13.92 -7.10 -3.90
C ILE A 65 12.89 -8.23 -3.81
N CYS A 66 13.18 -9.35 -4.48
CA CYS A 66 12.30 -10.52 -4.52
C CYS A 66 12.73 -11.56 -3.46
N ALA A 67 11.79 -12.09 -2.72
CA ALA A 67 12.02 -13.17 -1.76
C ALA A 67 10.77 -14.04 -1.59
N ASP A 68 10.97 -15.33 -1.34
CA ASP A 68 9.88 -16.23 -0.97
C ASP A 68 9.62 -16.17 0.54
N VAL A 69 8.38 -15.83 0.91
CA VAL A 69 7.96 -15.74 2.30
C VAL A 69 7.16 -16.99 2.69
N PRO A 70 7.59 -17.74 3.73
CA PRO A 70 6.88 -18.92 4.18
C PRO A 70 5.55 -18.54 4.83
N LYS A 71 4.48 -19.25 4.48
CA LYS A 71 3.19 -19.18 5.18
C LYS A 71 3.05 -20.30 6.21
N GLN A 72 2.09 -20.12 7.12
CA GLN A 72 1.75 -21.10 8.18
C GLN A 72 1.38 -22.49 7.64
N ASN A 73 0.92 -22.58 6.38
CA ASN A 73 0.60 -23.84 5.71
C ASN A 73 1.77 -24.42 4.89
N TYR A 74 3.01 -23.99 5.17
CA TYR A 74 4.24 -24.45 4.50
C TYR A 74 4.29 -24.16 2.98
N VAL A 75 3.42 -23.27 2.49
CA VAL A 75 3.47 -22.79 1.11
C VAL A 75 4.34 -21.52 1.05
N LEU A 76 5.30 -21.51 0.13
CA LEU A 76 6.08 -20.32 -0.19
C LEU A 76 5.21 -19.35 -0.99
N ARG A 77 5.19 -18.08 -0.58
CA ARG A 77 4.56 -17.01 -1.34
C ARG A 77 5.64 -16.09 -1.90
N PRO A 78 5.71 -15.90 -3.23
CA PRO A 78 6.62 -14.91 -3.79
C PRO A 78 6.19 -13.52 -3.30
N ALA A 79 7.15 -12.79 -2.75
CA ALA A 79 7.02 -11.42 -2.31
C ALA A 79 8.06 -10.55 -3.01
N ALA A 80 7.72 -9.30 -3.23
CA ALA A 80 8.60 -8.31 -3.85
C ALA A 80 8.50 -6.99 -3.09
N ARG A 81 9.64 -6.35 -2.84
CA ARG A 81 9.74 -5.08 -2.11
C ARG A 81 10.51 -4.07 -2.96
N PRO A 82 9.96 -2.89 -3.23
CA PRO A 82 10.70 -1.82 -3.90
C PRO A 82 11.85 -1.31 -3.02
N LEU A 83 12.86 -0.69 -3.64
CA LEU A 83 13.88 0.05 -2.91
C LEU A 83 13.24 1.16 -2.06
N ILE A 84 13.87 1.55 -0.95
CA ILE A 84 13.31 2.51 -0.01
C ILE A 84 12.86 3.83 -0.67
N LYS A 85 13.65 4.32 -1.63
CA LYS A 85 13.35 5.53 -2.44
C LYS A 85 12.03 5.37 -3.21
N ASP A 86 11.89 4.25 -3.91
CA ASP A 86 10.75 3.94 -4.76
C ASP A 86 9.51 3.65 -3.91
N TRP A 87 9.71 3.03 -2.73
CA TRP A 87 8.65 2.81 -1.76
C TRP A 87 8.08 4.13 -1.23
N ILE A 88 8.95 5.08 -0.84
CA ILE A 88 8.51 6.41 -0.37
C ILE A 88 7.71 7.12 -1.45
N LEU A 89 8.19 7.09 -2.70
CA LEU A 89 7.48 7.70 -3.82
C LEU A 89 6.13 7.01 -4.06
N TYR A 90 6.12 5.67 -4.11
CA TYR A 90 4.91 4.88 -4.30
C TYR A 90 3.86 5.20 -3.22
N ASP A 91 4.26 5.21 -1.96
CA ASP A 91 3.36 5.53 -0.85
C ASP A 91 2.80 6.95 -0.98
N ALA A 92 3.64 7.95 -1.29
CA ALA A 92 3.17 9.32 -1.50
C ALA A 92 2.21 9.45 -2.70
N LEU A 93 2.48 8.75 -3.80
CA LEU A 93 1.62 8.70 -4.99
C LEU A 93 0.28 8.07 -4.69
N VAL A 94 0.27 6.91 -4.01
CA VAL A 94 -0.97 6.23 -3.61
C VAL A 94 -1.82 7.16 -2.75
N HIS A 95 -1.23 7.82 -1.77
CA HIS A 95 -1.94 8.77 -0.92
C HIS A 95 -2.53 9.94 -1.73
N PHE A 96 -1.74 10.51 -2.65
CA PHE A 96 -2.20 11.56 -3.53
C PHE A 96 -3.39 11.09 -4.39
N ILE A 97 -3.27 9.96 -5.08
CA ILE A 97 -4.32 9.41 -5.96
C ILE A 97 -5.59 9.10 -5.16
N VAL A 98 -5.45 8.38 -4.05
CA VAL A 98 -6.56 7.98 -3.17
C VAL A 98 -7.32 9.20 -2.69
N SER A 99 -6.64 10.29 -2.31
CA SER A 99 -7.31 11.52 -1.88
C SER A 99 -8.27 12.11 -2.93
N GLN A 100 -8.04 11.81 -4.22
CA GLN A 100 -8.87 12.28 -5.32
C GLN A 100 -10.01 11.31 -5.66
N ILE A 101 -9.76 10.00 -5.58
CA ILE A 101 -10.70 8.98 -6.04
C ILE A 101 -11.53 8.33 -4.95
N TYR A 102 -11.18 8.51 -3.67
CA TYR A 102 -11.77 7.78 -2.55
C TYR A 102 -13.30 7.90 -2.49
N LYS A 103 -13.84 9.11 -2.76
CA LYS A 103 -15.30 9.35 -2.79
C LYS A 103 -16.04 8.58 -3.89
N ASN A 104 -15.31 8.06 -4.87
CA ASN A 104 -15.86 7.28 -5.97
C ASN A 104 -15.74 5.76 -5.71
N ILE A 105 -15.12 5.34 -4.62
CA ILE A 105 -15.02 3.92 -4.25
C ILE A 105 -16.40 3.47 -3.73
N PRO A 106 -16.98 2.37 -4.26
CA PRO A 106 -18.28 1.89 -3.80
C PRO A 106 -18.29 1.51 -2.31
N ASP A 107 -19.40 1.80 -1.63
CA ASP A 107 -19.60 1.50 -0.19
C ASP A 107 -19.44 0.02 0.19
N ARG A 108 -19.50 -0.88 -0.80
CA ARG A 108 -19.35 -2.34 -0.63
C ARG A 108 -17.93 -2.85 -0.93
N SER A 109 -16.94 -1.95 -0.90
CA SER A 109 -15.53 -2.30 -1.02
C SER A 109 -14.87 -2.31 0.37
N PHE A 110 -14.49 -3.51 0.83
CA PHE A 110 -14.00 -3.71 2.20
C PHE A 110 -12.46 -3.80 2.32
N SER A 111 -11.74 -3.80 1.18
CA SER A 111 -10.29 -4.12 1.14
C SER A 111 -9.36 -2.96 1.47
N PHE A 112 -9.88 -1.74 1.69
CA PHE A 112 -9.06 -0.53 1.84
C PHE A 112 -9.33 0.26 3.14
N PRO A 113 -9.19 -0.38 4.31
CA PRO A 113 -9.59 0.20 5.58
C PRO A 113 -8.84 1.48 5.95
N ARG A 114 -7.57 1.57 5.54
CA ARG A 114 -6.70 2.72 5.83
C ARG A 114 -7.00 3.94 4.96
N PHE A 115 -7.71 3.80 3.83
CA PHE A 115 -8.02 4.94 2.96
C PHE A 115 -9.11 5.85 3.55
N ILE A 116 -10.05 5.27 4.32
CA ILE A 116 -11.03 6.02 5.10
C ILE A 116 -10.33 6.86 6.16
N ASP A 117 -9.39 6.24 6.90
CA ASP A 117 -8.60 6.94 7.93
C ASP A 117 -7.80 8.11 7.32
N LEU A 118 -7.30 7.95 6.09
CA LEU A 118 -6.52 8.97 5.37
C LEU A 118 -7.36 10.17 4.93
N VAL A 119 -8.62 9.96 4.54
CA VAL A 119 -9.47 11.03 3.97
C VAL A 119 -10.38 11.66 5.01
N GLU A 120 -10.91 10.86 5.94
CA GLU A 120 -11.89 11.32 6.93
C GLU A 120 -11.29 11.57 8.32
N GLY A 121 -10.03 11.19 8.56
CA GLY A 121 -9.37 11.35 9.87
C GLY A 121 -10.01 10.53 11.00
N LYS A 122 -11.02 9.73 10.69
CA LYS A 122 -11.71 8.86 11.63
C LYS A 122 -10.95 7.54 11.71
N ARG A 123 -10.37 7.21 12.86
CA ARG A 123 -9.89 5.85 13.13
C ARG A 123 -11.08 4.90 13.13
N ARG A 124 -11.27 4.16 12.04
CA ARG A 124 -12.19 3.02 12.06
C ARG A 124 -11.51 1.79 12.69
N PRO A 125 -12.27 0.77 13.14
CA PRO A 125 -11.71 -0.36 13.89
C PRO A 125 -10.67 -1.12 13.07
N SER A 126 -9.88 -1.95 13.76
CA SER A 126 -8.87 -2.87 13.19
C SER A 126 -9.32 -3.55 11.88
N SER A 127 -8.38 -4.02 11.06
CA SER A 127 -8.63 -4.80 9.84
C SER A 127 -9.71 -5.89 9.98
N ILE A 128 -9.90 -6.44 11.19
CA ILE A 128 -10.95 -7.41 11.53
C ILE A 128 -12.36 -6.83 11.42
N GLY A 129 -12.55 -5.54 11.73
CA GLY A 129 -13.85 -4.87 11.64
C GLY A 129 -14.41 -4.87 10.22
N TYR A 130 -13.58 -4.56 9.22
CA TYR A 130 -14.00 -4.56 7.81
C TYR A 130 -14.35 -5.96 7.31
N TRP A 131 -13.62 -6.98 7.77
CA TRP A 131 -13.97 -8.37 7.49
C TRP A 131 -15.32 -8.75 8.10
N LYS A 132 -15.58 -8.34 9.34
CA LYS A 132 -16.87 -8.53 10.00
C LYS A 132 -18.00 -7.78 9.29
N ASP A 133 -17.76 -6.56 8.79
CA ASP A 133 -18.76 -5.81 8.04
C ASP A 133 -19.14 -6.52 6.74
N PHE A 134 -18.15 -7.04 6.01
CA PHE A 134 -18.38 -7.89 4.85
C PHE A 134 -19.18 -9.16 5.21
N GLU A 135 -18.75 -9.87 6.26
CA GLU A 135 -19.40 -11.10 6.71
C GLU A 135 -20.85 -10.86 7.12
N ASN A 136 -21.11 -9.81 7.89
CA ASN A 136 -22.44 -9.39 8.32
C ASN A 136 -23.34 -9.05 7.12
N GLU A 137 -22.81 -8.34 6.13
CA GLU A 137 -23.54 -7.99 4.92
C GLU A 137 -23.89 -9.24 4.10
N ALA A 138 -22.93 -10.17 3.94
CA ALA A 138 -23.16 -11.45 3.29
C ALA A 138 -24.23 -12.28 4.02
N PHE A 139 -24.14 -12.37 5.36
CA PHE A 139 -25.13 -13.07 6.19
C PHE A 139 -26.51 -12.45 6.07
N ARG A 140 -26.61 -11.12 6.10
CA ARG A 140 -27.88 -10.39 5.98
C ARG A 140 -28.58 -10.70 4.67
N HIS A 141 -27.86 -10.67 3.55
CA HIS A 141 -28.43 -11.01 2.24
C HIS A 141 -28.80 -12.50 2.14
N GLY A 142 -27.97 -13.39 2.70
CA GLY A 142 -28.25 -14.83 2.75
C GLY A 142 -29.50 -15.18 3.56
N SER A 143 -29.66 -14.57 4.74
CA SER A 143 -30.80 -14.82 5.64
C SER A 143 -32.11 -14.14 5.19
N SER A 144 -32.04 -13.18 4.27
CA SER A 144 -33.23 -12.43 3.81
C SER A 144 -34.19 -13.26 2.95
N GLY A 145 -33.78 -14.43 2.45
CA GLY A 145 -34.54 -15.24 1.49
C GLY A 145 -34.70 -14.61 0.10
N LYS A 146 -34.23 -13.37 -0.10
CA LYS A 146 -34.31 -12.64 -1.37
C LYS A 146 -33.38 -13.21 -2.44
N TYR A 147 -32.22 -13.72 -2.02
CA TYR A 147 -31.21 -14.30 -2.90
C TYR A 147 -31.06 -15.79 -2.59
N LYS A 148 -31.17 -16.63 -3.62
CA LYS A 148 -31.09 -18.09 -3.50
C LYS A 148 -29.70 -18.65 -3.77
N PHE A 149 -28.85 -17.88 -4.45
CA PHE A 149 -27.54 -18.31 -4.90
C PHE A 149 -26.48 -17.27 -4.56
N LEU A 150 -25.31 -17.74 -4.16
CA LEU A 150 -24.11 -16.92 -3.97
C LEU A 150 -23.16 -17.20 -5.13
N LEU A 151 -22.81 -16.17 -5.88
CA LEU A 151 -21.72 -16.25 -6.86
C LEU A 151 -20.43 -15.83 -6.17
N THR A 152 -19.49 -16.75 -6.07
CA THR A 152 -18.12 -16.47 -5.64
C THR A 152 -17.23 -16.39 -6.85
N THR A 153 -16.45 -15.32 -6.94
CA THR A 153 -15.46 -15.12 -8.00
C THR A 153 -14.15 -14.69 -7.37
N ASP A 154 -13.06 -15.10 -8.00
CA ASP A 154 -11.72 -14.67 -7.64
C ASP A 154 -11.03 -14.11 -8.90
N ILE A 155 -10.22 -13.08 -8.71
CA ILE A 155 -9.39 -12.51 -9.78
C ILE A 155 -7.99 -13.07 -9.58
N VAL A 156 -7.68 -14.13 -10.32
CA VAL A 156 -6.33 -14.70 -10.35
C VAL A 156 -5.37 -13.70 -10.96
N SER A 157 -4.14 -13.64 -10.45
CA SER A 157 -3.06 -12.86 -11.06
C SER A 157 -3.34 -11.36 -11.18
N PHE A 158 -3.99 -10.75 -10.19
CA PHE A 158 -4.36 -9.33 -10.17
C PHE A 158 -3.21 -8.37 -10.54
N LEU A 159 -1.97 -8.69 -10.14
CA LEU A 159 -0.78 -7.87 -10.42
C LEU A 159 0.08 -8.41 -11.59
N SER A 160 -0.17 -9.63 -12.06
CA SER A 160 0.69 -10.36 -13.01
C SER A 160 0.23 -10.27 -14.47
N MET A 161 -0.77 -9.44 -14.79
CA MET A 161 -1.26 -9.24 -16.16
C MET A 161 -0.40 -8.31 -17.04
N SER A 162 0.85 -8.01 -16.66
CA SER A 162 1.79 -7.28 -17.52
C SER A 162 2.94 -8.20 -17.93
N PRO A 163 3.17 -8.45 -19.24
CA PRO A 163 4.19 -9.38 -19.74
C PRO A 163 5.63 -8.85 -19.64
N LEU A 164 5.90 -7.91 -18.74
CA LEU A 164 7.21 -7.31 -18.55
C LEU A 164 7.58 -7.47 -17.08
N VAL A 165 8.15 -8.62 -16.73
CA VAL A 165 9.26 -8.82 -15.76
C VAL A 165 9.47 -10.34 -15.66
N CYS A 166 10.37 -10.85 -16.49
CA CYS A 166 11.38 -11.85 -16.16
C CYS A 166 12.66 -11.38 -16.85
#